data_AF-A0A6N3B3C2-F1
#
_entry.id   AF-A0A6N3B3C2-F1
#
_cell.length_a   1.000
_cell.length_b   1.000
_cell.length_c   1.000
_cell.angle_alpha   90.00
_cell.angle_beta   90.00
_cell.angle_gamma   90.00
#
_symmetry.space_group_name_H-M   'P 1'
#
loop_
_entity.id
_entity.type
_entity.pdbx_description
1 polymer ?
#
loop_
_entity_poly.entity_id
_entity_poly.type
_entity_poly.pdbx_seq_one_letter_code
_entity_poly.pdbx_strand_id
1 'polypeptide(L)' 'MLQYSVYARVCNGNDAVTKHRARLTGQLPANGAVRLLVVTEKQYQSIEILLGPFSPADTPFACEQLTLF' A
#
# COMPACT_ATOMS: atom_id res chain seq x y z
N MET A 1 2.95 3.70 -2.52
CA MET A 1 1.74 3.13 -1.87
C MET A 1 1.10 2.20 -2.88
N LEU A 2 0.73 0.96 -2.51
CA LEU A 2 0.24 -0.03 -3.48
C LEU A 2 -1.21 0.27 -3.87
N GLN A 3 -2.07 0.46 -2.86
CA GLN A 3 -3.48 0.82 -2.99
C GLN A 3 -3.88 1.58 -1.71
N TYR A 4 -5.07 2.18 -1.67
CA TYR A 4 -5.64 2.69 -0.43
C TYR A 4 -5.58 1.62 0.67
N SER A 5 -5.03 1.99 1.83
CA SER A 5 -4.81 1.11 3.00
C SER A 5 -3.90 -0.11 2.77
N VAL A 6 -3.15 -0.19 1.66
CA VAL A 6 -2.18 -1.27 1.41
C VAL A 6 -0.79 -0.71 1.14
N TYR A 7 0.17 -1.13 1.95
CA TYR A 7 1.55 -0.64 1.93
C TYR A 7 2.54 -1.79 1.78
N ALA A 8 3.58 -1.57 0.99
CA ALA A 8 4.66 -2.53 0.76
C ALA A 8 6.03 -1.89 1.06
N ARG A 9 6.99 -2.71 1.48
CA ARG A 9 8.39 -2.33 1.71
C ARG A 9 9.30 -3.44 1.21
N VAL A 10 10.27 -3.08 0.37
CA VAL A 10 11.36 -3.99 -0.02
C VAL A 10 12.27 -4.23 1.18
N CYS A 11 12.58 -5.50 1.45
CA CYS A 11 13.47 -5.91 2.53
C CYS A 11 14.62 -6.72 1.95
N ASN A 12 15.86 -6.29 2.22
CA ASN A 12 17.09 -6.91 1.70
C ASN A 12 17.49 -8.17 2.48
N GLY A 13 16.56 -9.12 2.62
CA GLY A 13 16.75 -10.36 3.36
C GLY A 13 15.94 -10.44 4.66
N ASN A 14 16.07 -11.58 5.33
CA ASN A 14 15.20 -11.95 6.45
C ASN A 14 15.44 -11.09 7.71
N ASP A 15 16.67 -10.62 7.93
CA ASP A 15 17.01 -9.76 9.07
C ASP A 15 16.32 -8.40 9.00
N ALA A 16 16.18 -7.85 7.78
CA ALA A 16 15.42 -6.63 7.58
C ALA A 16 13.93 -6.86 7.88
N VAL A 17 13.38 -7.99 7.45
CA VAL A 17 11.99 -8.39 7.73
C VAL A 17 11.74 -8.50 9.23
N THR A 18 12.58 -9.20 9.97
CA THR A 18 12.44 -9.37 11.43
C THR A 18 12.56 -8.04 12.16
N LYS A 19 13.54 -7.19 11.80
CA LYS A 19 13.70 -5.83 12.35
C LYS A 19 12.46 -4.97 12.13
N HIS A 20 11.89 -4.99 10.93
CA HIS A 20 10.69 -4.21 10.63
C HIS A 20 9.44 -4.77 11.29
N ARG A 21 9.30 -6.10 11.36
CA ARG A 21 8.22 -6.75 12.10
C ARG A 21 8.22 -6.37 13.58
N ALA A 22 9.38 -6.40 14.24
CA ALA A 22 9.51 -6.01 15.64
C ALA A 22 9.08 -4.55 15.87
N ARG A 23 9.52 -3.65 14.99
CA ARG A 23 9.15 -2.23 15.05
C ARG A 23 7.65 -1.99 14.88
N LEU A 24 7.02 -2.66 13.91
CA LEU A 24 5.58 -2.57 13.69
C LEU A 24 4.80 -3.10 14.87
N THR A 25 5.25 -4.21 15.46
CA THR A 25 4.62 -4.80 16.65
C THR A 25 4.68 -3.84 17.84
N GLY A 26 5.79 -3.11 18.02
CA GLY A 26 5.94 -2.10 19.07
C GLY A 26 5.16 -0.80 18.83
N GLN A 27 4.59 -0.59 17.63
CA GLN A 27 3.85 0.61 17.24
C GLN A 27 2.44 0.29 16.76
N LEU A 28 1.87 -0.83 17.20
CA LEU A 28 0.50 -1.20 16.82
C LEU A 28 -0.51 -0.15 17.33
N PRO A 29 -1.53 0.20 16.53
CA PRO A 29 -2.58 1.08 16.97
C PRO A 29 -3.44 0.41 18.05
N ALA A 30 -4.00 1.20 18.97
CA ALA A 30 -4.86 0.69 20.03
C ALA A 30 -6.15 0.04 19.49
N ASN A 31 -6.62 0.49 18.32
CA ASN A 31 -7.81 0.00 17.65
C ASN A 31 -7.50 -0.34 16.18
N GLY A 32 -8.18 -1.35 15.64
CA GLY A 32 -8.06 -1.78 14.25
C GLY A 32 -7.23 -3.06 14.08
N ALA A 33 -7.07 -3.48 12.83
CA ALA A 33 -6.36 -4.70 12.48
C ALA A 33 -5.36 -4.44 11.35
N VAL A 34 -4.08 -4.74 11.61
CA VAL A 34 -3.00 -4.68 10.63
C VAL A 34 -2.51 -6.09 10.35
N ARG A 35 -2.49 -6.47 9.07
CA ARG A 35 -1.97 -7.77 8.62
C ARG A 35 -0.62 -7.56 7.96
N LEU A 36 0.33 -8.44 8.23
CA LEU A 36 1.66 -8.42 7.64
C LEU A 36 1.86 -9.71 6.85
N LEU A 37 2.17 -9.58 5.56
CA LEU A 37 2.55 -10.67 4.68
C LEU A 37 3.98 -10.42 4.18
N VAL A 38 4.79 -11.48 4.15
CA VAL A 38 6.13 -11.44 3.57
C VAL A 38 6.06 -12.22 2.26
N VAL A 39 6.37 -11.54 1.16
CA VAL A 39 6.43 -12.12 -0.18
C VAL A 39 7.84 -11.98 -0.74
N THR A 40 8.25 -12.94 -1.56
CA THR A 40 9.52 -12.85 -2.30
C THR A 40 9.37 -11.93 -3.50
N GLU A 41 10.50 -11.44 -4.03
CA GLU A 41 10.52 -10.57 -5.21
C GLU A 41 9.80 -11.20 -6.40
N LYS A 42 10.05 -12.49 -6.66
CA LYS A 42 9.39 -13.21 -7.77
C LYS A 42 7.88 -13.31 -7.61
N GLN A 43 7.40 -13.54 -6.38
CA GLN A 43 5.97 -13.60 -6.10
C GLN A 43 5.31 -12.22 -6.20
N TYR A 44 6.02 -11.16 -5.81
CA TYR A 44 5.53 -9.79 -5.96
C TYR A 44 5.47 -9.39 -7.44
N GLN A 45 6.49 -9.74 -8.22
CA GLN A 45 6.52 -9.49 -9.66
C GLN A 45 5.40 -10.24 -10.41
N SER A 46 5.02 -11.44 -9.94
CA SER A 46 3.95 -12.23 -10.54
C SER A 46 2.54 -11.80 -10.12
N ILE A 47 2.38 -10.67 -9.42
CA ILE A 47 1.05 -10.17 -9.04
C ILE A 47 0.32 -9.72 -10.31
N GLU A 48 -0.80 -10.37 -10.60
CA GLU A 48 -1.71 -9.96 -11.66
C GLU A 48 -2.67 -8.88 -11.15
N ILE A 49 -2.83 -7.80 -11.93
CA ILE A 49 -3.78 -6.74 -11.62
C ILE A 49 -5.06 -7.02 -12.41
N LEU A 50 -6.09 -7.50 -11.71
CA LEU A 50 -7.40 -7.76 -12.30
C LEU A 50 -8.26 -6.50 -12.19
N LEU A 51 -8.47 -5.82 -13.32
CA LEU A 51 -9.26 -4.58 -13.39
C LEU A 51 -10.64 -4.84 -13.99
N GLY A 52 -11.65 -4.16 -13.44
CA GLY A 52 -12.99 -4.10 -14.01
C GLY A 52 -13.10 -3.14 -15.20
N PRO A 53 -14.29 -3.00 -15.78
CA PRO A 53 -14.53 -2.00 -16.83
C PRO A 53 -14.34 -0.58 -16.29
N PHE A 54 -13.83 0.31 -17.15
CA PHE A 54 -13.62 1.72 -16.82
C PHE A 54 -14.92 2.39 -16.39
N SER A 55 -14.90 3.07 -15.24
CA SER A 55 -16.03 3.82 -14.71
C SER A 55 -15.81 5.33 -14.85
N PRO A 56 -16.87 6.16 -14.91
CA PRO A 56 -16.73 7.62 -14.91
C PRO A 56 -15.99 8.17 -13.69
N ALA A 57 -15.96 7.43 -12.58
CA ALA A 57 -15.23 7.80 -11.36
C ALA A 57 -13.70 7.67 -11.50
N ASP A 58 -13.23 6.92 -12.50
CA ASP A 58 -11.80 6.78 -12.82
C ASP A 58 -11.26 7.97 -13.63
N THR A 59 -12.14 8.88 -14.07
CA THR A 59 -11.72 10.11 -14.75
C THR A 59 -10.97 11.03 -13.77
N PRO A 60 -9.87 11.67 -14.21
CA PRO A 60 -9.15 12.60 -13.35
C PRO A 60 -10.08 13.74 -12.91
N PHE A 61 -10.04 14.05 -11.62
CA PHE A 61 -10.85 15.12 -11.03
C PHE A 61 -10.47 16.48 -11.65
N ALA A 62 -11.38 17.09 -12.39
CA ALA A 62 -11.22 18.45 -12.88
C ALA A 62 -11.47 19.43 -11.74
N CYS A 63 -10.43 20.14 -11.31
CA CYS A 63 -10.53 21.21 -10.32
C CYS A 63 -10.29 22.55 -11.01
N GLU A 64 -11.28 23.44 -10.99
CA GLU A 64 -11.08 24.83 -11.41
C GLU A 64 -10.55 25.64 -10.22
N GLN A 65 -9.38 26.25 -10.39
CA GLN A 65 -8.80 27.12 -9.37
C GLN A 65 -9.61 28.42 -9.30
N LEU A 66 -10.43 28.54 -8.26
CA LEU A 66 -11.16 29.78 -7.96
C LEU A 66 -10.22 30.77 -7.27
N THR A 67 -9.86 31.85 -7.97
CA THR A 67 -9.20 33.02 -7.38
C THR A 67 -10.26 33.98 -6.87
N LEU A 68 -10.25 34.25 -5.56
CA LEU A 68 -11.04 35.33 -4.95
C LEU A 68 -10.07 36.50 -4.69
N PHE A 69 -10.40 37.67 -5.23
CA PHE A 69 -9.68 38.93 -5.01
C PHE A 69 -10.25 39.71 -3.82
#